data_AF-A0A8H4AB81-F1
#
_entry.id   AF-A0A8H4AB81-F1
#
_cell.length_a   1.000
_cell.length_b   1.000
_cell.length_c   1.000
_cell.angle_alpha   90.00
_cell.angle_beta   90.00
_cell.angle_gamma   90.00
#
_symmetry.space_group_name_H-M   'P 1'
#
loop_
_entity.id
_entity.type
_entity.pdbx_description
1 polymer ?
#
loop_
_entity_poly.entity_id
_entity_poly.type
_entity_poly.pdbx_seq_one_letter_code
_entity_poly.pdbx_strand_id
1 'polypeptide(L)'
;MVNANEWLNEKIPKNQRAQATNLTIYKQCQNGHTTYQNGCHYCNNKNNFSNPPQYQFFSTLLEGELDLNDFVNLQYLYIYGSGPGQDQQQKLTNLKIDKCNKLISLQCNNPPISKIAIGETKQLIADRNRLKSQVEKLTSAIRNIKGFNPGDLKLVAKKIEEENLEHQVSVTKNKFDEDDKLWLDLLLETQQEVLQNDNTFARKQLEKIKKRLSTVLTTEEIQEFLGKVVEINELGIQLKNLKIQKNQW
;
A
#
# COMPACT_ATOMS: atom_id res chain seq x y z
N MET A 1 -17.08 20.52 -22.11
CA MET A 1 -16.20 19.73 -21.21
C MET A 1 -14.78 19.97 -21.69
N VAL A 2 -13.79 19.70 -20.85
CA VAL A 2 -12.37 19.93 -21.20
C VAL A 2 -11.59 18.67 -20.87
N ASN A 3 -10.63 18.32 -21.71
CA ASN A 3 -9.70 17.23 -21.42
C ASN A 3 -8.97 17.50 -20.10
N ALA A 4 -9.00 16.53 -19.19
CA ALA A 4 -8.54 16.72 -17.82
C ALA A 4 -7.03 16.99 -17.72
N ASN A 5 -6.21 16.30 -18.50
CA ASN A 5 -4.75 16.49 -18.50
C ASN A 5 -4.32 17.80 -19.17
N GLU A 6 -4.97 18.19 -20.27
CA GLU A 6 -4.73 19.48 -20.92
C GLU A 6 -5.08 20.63 -19.98
N TRP A 7 -6.25 20.56 -19.36
CA TRP A 7 -6.69 21.53 -18.36
C TRP A 7 -5.72 21.60 -17.17
N LEU A 8 -5.26 20.46 -16.67
CA LEU A 8 -4.30 20.40 -15.56
C LEU A 8 -2.96 21.06 -15.91
N ASN A 9 -2.48 20.87 -17.14
CA ASN A 9 -1.26 21.50 -17.65
C ASN A 9 -1.41 23.02 -17.82
N GLU A 10 -2.60 23.48 -18.20
CA GLU A 10 -2.90 24.91 -18.32
C GLU A 10 -3.02 25.59 -16.96
N LYS A 11 -3.67 24.93 -15.98
CA LYS A 11 -4.00 25.55 -14.68
C LYS A 11 -2.92 25.42 -13.63
N ILE A 12 -2.16 24.32 -13.62
CA ILE A 12 -1.12 24.07 -12.62
C ILE A 12 0.19 23.71 -13.32
N PRO A 13 1.16 24.66 -13.36
CA PRO A 13 2.50 24.40 -13.88
C PRO A 13 3.16 23.21 -13.20
N LYS A 14 3.84 22.35 -13.97
CA LYS A 14 4.45 21.10 -13.47
C LYS A 14 5.35 21.29 -12.24
N ASN A 15 6.11 22.37 -12.20
CA ASN A 15 7.03 22.69 -11.09
C ASN A 15 6.32 23.02 -9.76
N GLN A 16 5.02 23.30 -9.76
CA GLN A 16 4.25 23.60 -8.55
C GLN A 16 3.49 22.38 -8.00
N ARG A 17 3.25 21.37 -8.83
CA ARG A 17 2.40 20.19 -8.50
C ARG A 17 2.90 19.43 -7.28
N ALA A 18 4.21 19.26 -7.16
CA ALA A 18 4.81 18.54 -6.05
C ALA A 18 4.59 19.23 -4.69
N GLN A 19 4.32 20.54 -4.65
CA GLN A 19 4.10 21.28 -3.40
C GLN A 19 2.64 21.25 -2.94
N ALA A 20 1.72 20.95 -3.85
CA ALA A 20 0.30 21.00 -3.59
C ALA A 20 -0.13 19.94 -2.57
N THR A 21 -0.89 20.35 -1.56
CA THR A 21 -1.47 19.44 -0.56
C THR A 21 -2.97 19.25 -0.73
N ASN A 22 -3.65 20.17 -1.43
CA ASN A 22 -5.08 20.10 -1.69
C ASN A 22 -5.38 20.44 -3.15
N LEU A 23 -6.18 19.59 -3.81
CA LEU A 23 -6.74 19.84 -5.13
C LEU A 23 -8.25 19.60 -5.10
N THR A 24 -8.98 20.65 -5.45
CA THR A 24 -10.43 20.67 -5.42
C THR A 24 -10.99 21.20 -6.74
N ILE A 25 -11.88 20.45 -7.37
CA ILE A 25 -12.45 20.74 -8.68
C ILE A 25 -13.97 20.59 -8.60
N TYR A 26 -14.68 21.70 -8.83
CA TYR A 26 -16.14 21.76 -8.81
C TYR A 26 -16.70 22.22 -10.16
N LYS A 27 -17.82 21.62 -10.58
CA LYS A 27 -18.64 22.11 -11.69
C LYS A 27 -19.33 23.44 -11.39
N GLN A 28 -19.64 23.73 -10.13
CA GLN A 28 -20.44 24.89 -9.74
C GLN A 28 -19.74 25.63 -8.59
N CYS A 29 -19.75 26.96 -8.61
CA CYS A 29 -19.25 27.74 -7.47
C CYS A 29 -20.27 27.73 -6.31
N GLN A 30 -19.86 28.20 -5.12
CA GLN A 30 -20.76 28.23 -3.95
C GLN A 30 -22.02 29.09 -4.14
N ASN A 31 -21.98 30.07 -5.05
CA ASN A 31 -23.15 30.88 -5.42
C ASN A 31 -24.03 30.24 -6.52
N GLY A 32 -23.72 29.01 -6.91
CA GLY A 32 -24.52 28.28 -7.89
C GLY A 32 -24.14 28.54 -9.36
N HIS A 33 -23.03 29.22 -9.65
CA HIS A 33 -22.64 29.48 -11.04
C HIS A 33 -21.97 28.27 -11.68
N THR A 34 -22.50 27.83 -12.83
CA THR A 34 -21.96 26.72 -13.64
C THR A 34 -20.97 27.19 -14.70
N THR A 35 -20.89 28.50 -14.94
CA THR A 35 -19.89 29.18 -15.76
C THR A 35 -19.15 30.23 -14.92
N TYR A 36 -17.93 30.58 -15.32
CA TYR A 36 -17.16 31.61 -14.64
C TYR A 36 -17.87 32.96 -14.78
N GLN A 37 -18.03 33.67 -13.66
CA GLN A 37 -18.64 35.00 -13.63
C GLN A 37 -17.68 36.03 -13.04
N ASN A 38 -17.41 37.08 -13.81
CA ASN A 38 -16.68 38.25 -13.34
C ASN A 38 -17.40 38.87 -12.14
N GLY A 39 -16.67 39.09 -11.06
CA GLY A 39 -17.21 39.66 -9.81
C GLY A 39 -17.72 38.65 -8.79
N CYS A 40 -17.85 37.36 -9.13
CA CYS A 40 -18.15 36.34 -8.12
C CYS A 40 -16.89 35.98 -7.32
N HIS A 41 -16.93 36.24 -6.01
CA HIS A 41 -15.81 35.94 -5.11
C HIS A 41 -15.37 34.47 -5.17
N TYR A 42 -16.33 33.55 -5.25
CA TYR A 42 -16.07 32.11 -5.30
C TYR A 42 -15.57 31.64 -6.66
N CYS A 43 -15.96 32.27 -7.77
CA CYS A 43 -15.43 31.92 -9.09
C CYS A 43 -13.96 32.35 -9.26
N ASN A 44 -13.48 33.32 -8.48
CA ASN A 44 -12.19 33.99 -8.67
C ASN A 44 -10.96 33.25 -8.11
N ASN A 45 -11.04 31.94 -7.84
CA ASN A 45 -9.90 31.05 -7.49
C ASN A 45 -8.93 31.62 -6.42
N LYS A 46 -9.46 32.34 -5.42
CA LYS A 46 -8.64 33.12 -4.47
C LYS A 46 -7.76 32.28 -3.53
N ASN A 47 -8.06 30.99 -3.38
CA ASN A 47 -7.38 30.12 -2.41
C ASN A 47 -6.05 29.51 -2.93
N ASN A 48 -5.73 29.70 -4.22
CA ASN A 48 -4.56 29.13 -4.89
C ASN A 48 -3.21 29.72 -4.44
N PHE A 49 -3.21 30.73 -3.56
CA PHE A 49 -2.00 31.44 -3.10
C PHE A 49 -1.54 31.02 -1.69
N SER A 50 -2.13 29.96 -1.12
CA SER A 50 -1.71 29.42 0.19
C SER A 50 -0.32 28.79 0.13
N ASN A 51 0.39 28.74 1.26
CA ASN A 51 1.63 27.99 1.40
C ASN A 51 1.46 26.92 2.50
N PRO A 52 1.38 25.61 2.18
CA PRO A 52 1.52 25.02 0.84
C PRO A 52 0.35 25.33 -0.11
N PRO A 53 0.54 25.23 -1.44
CA PRO A 53 -0.49 25.51 -2.43
C PRO A 53 -1.73 24.64 -2.25
N GLN A 54 -2.89 25.30 -2.21
CA GLN A 54 -4.20 24.66 -2.17
C GLN A 54 -4.99 25.10 -3.39
N TYR A 55 -5.21 24.19 -4.33
CA TYR A 55 -5.85 24.52 -5.58
C TYR A 55 -7.35 24.29 -5.49
N GLN A 56 -8.13 25.34 -5.73
CA GLN A 56 -9.59 25.26 -5.82
C GLN A 56 -10.05 25.85 -7.14
N PHE A 57 -10.73 25.03 -7.93
CA PHE A 57 -11.28 25.42 -9.21
C PHE A 57 -12.77 25.18 -9.25
N PHE A 58 -13.50 26.19 -9.72
CA PHE A 58 -14.94 26.13 -9.90
C PHE A 58 -15.30 26.19 -11.38
N SER A 59 -16.57 25.97 -11.70
CA SER A 59 -17.10 26.08 -13.06
C SER A 59 -16.38 25.18 -14.08
N THR A 60 -15.85 24.04 -13.63
CA THR A 60 -15.01 23.14 -14.44
C THR A 60 -15.62 21.74 -14.54
N LEU A 61 -15.77 21.25 -15.78
CA LEU A 61 -16.21 19.88 -16.07
C LEU A 61 -15.17 19.17 -16.93
N LEU A 62 -14.54 18.16 -16.34
CA LEU A 62 -13.44 17.41 -16.92
C LEU A 62 -13.92 16.12 -17.56
N GLU A 63 -13.21 15.73 -18.63
CA GLU A 63 -13.37 14.44 -19.29
C GLU A 63 -12.03 13.78 -19.60
N GLY A 64 -12.05 12.46 -19.84
CA GLY A 64 -10.86 11.69 -20.16
C GLY A 64 -10.03 11.30 -18.94
N GLU A 65 -8.72 11.15 -19.13
CA GLU A 65 -7.78 10.78 -18.06
C GLU A 65 -7.27 12.00 -17.30
N LEU A 66 -7.31 11.93 -15.96
CA LEU A 66 -6.68 12.88 -15.06
C LEU A 66 -5.46 12.23 -14.38
N ASP A 67 -4.25 12.68 -14.72
CA ASP A 67 -2.99 12.19 -14.15
C ASP A 67 -2.44 13.15 -13.09
N LEU A 68 -2.48 12.71 -11.83
CA LEU A 68 -2.02 13.47 -10.68
C LEU A 68 -0.71 12.92 -10.09
N ASN A 69 0.03 12.07 -10.81
CA ASN A 69 1.26 11.47 -10.30
C ASN A 69 2.39 12.47 -9.99
N ASP A 70 2.32 13.70 -10.52
CA ASP A 70 3.25 14.78 -10.15
C ASP A 70 2.93 15.42 -8.79
N PHE A 71 1.77 15.12 -8.19
CA PHE A 71 1.28 15.69 -6.93
C PHE A 71 1.66 14.83 -5.73
N VAL A 72 2.97 14.58 -5.55
CA VAL A 72 3.50 13.63 -4.54
C VAL A 72 3.15 13.96 -3.09
N ASN A 73 2.81 15.22 -2.80
CA ASN A 73 2.43 15.69 -1.47
C ASN A 73 0.91 15.89 -1.28
N LEU A 74 0.09 15.47 -2.26
CA LEU A 74 -1.36 15.64 -2.20
C LEU A 74 -1.95 14.87 -1.03
N GLN A 75 -2.72 15.58 -0.18
CA GLN A 75 -3.41 15.03 0.98
C GLN A 75 -4.92 14.97 0.78
N TYR A 76 -5.48 15.95 0.06
CA TYR A 76 -6.92 16.07 -0.14
C TYR A 76 -7.24 16.22 -1.63
N LEU A 77 -8.07 15.31 -2.15
CA LEU A 77 -8.55 15.35 -3.53
C LEU A 77 -10.08 15.32 -3.56
N TYR A 78 -10.65 16.38 -4.11
CA TYR A 78 -12.10 16.59 -4.21
C TYR A 78 -12.48 16.88 -5.66
N ILE A 79 -13.29 16.01 -6.29
CA ILE A 79 -13.72 16.18 -7.68
C ILE A 79 -15.24 16.02 -7.77
N TYR A 80 -15.95 17.12 -7.95
CA TYR A 80 -17.40 17.16 -7.83
C TYR A 80 -18.10 17.75 -9.06
N GLY A 81 -19.19 17.09 -9.45
CA GLY A 81 -20.22 17.64 -10.34
C GLY A 81 -21.22 18.54 -9.59
N SER A 82 -22.25 19.03 -10.28
CA SER A 82 -23.25 19.95 -9.71
C SER A 82 -24.63 19.33 -9.45
N GLY A 83 -24.79 18.01 -9.58
CA GLY A 83 -26.07 17.34 -9.33
C GLY A 83 -26.12 15.86 -9.75
N PRO A 84 -27.25 15.17 -9.55
CA PRO A 84 -27.44 13.75 -9.86
C PRO A 84 -27.61 13.45 -11.35
N GLY A 85 -27.85 14.46 -12.19
CA GLY A 85 -28.00 14.27 -13.64
C GLY A 85 -26.67 13.99 -14.35
N GLN A 86 -26.66 13.05 -15.29
CA GLN A 86 -25.45 12.60 -16.00
C GLN A 86 -24.66 13.74 -16.69
N ASP A 87 -25.34 14.78 -17.17
CA ASP A 87 -24.69 15.92 -17.85
C ASP A 87 -24.04 16.92 -16.89
N GLN A 88 -24.26 16.75 -15.59
CA GLN A 88 -23.72 17.59 -14.53
C GLN A 88 -22.57 16.92 -13.78
N GLN A 89 -22.23 15.69 -14.15
CA GLN A 89 -21.18 14.87 -13.53
C GLN A 89 -19.85 14.97 -14.30
N GLN A 90 -18.76 14.73 -13.58
CA GLN A 90 -17.43 14.59 -14.17
C GLN A 90 -17.41 13.37 -15.08
N LYS A 91 -16.85 13.49 -16.28
CA LYS A 91 -16.78 12.40 -17.28
C LYS A 91 -15.36 11.85 -17.38
N LEU A 92 -14.70 11.72 -16.23
CA LEU A 92 -13.36 11.13 -16.16
C LEU A 92 -13.46 9.66 -16.51
N THR A 93 -12.57 9.18 -17.37
CA THR A 93 -12.46 7.77 -17.74
C THR A 93 -11.38 7.06 -16.94
N ASN A 94 -10.44 7.81 -16.37
CA ASN A 94 -9.33 7.30 -15.56
C ASN A 94 -8.82 8.38 -14.60
N LEU A 95 -8.38 7.97 -13.41
CA LEU A 95 -7.77 8.83 -12.39
C LEU A 95 -6.47 8.17 -11.91
N LYS A 96 -5.32 8.74 -12.29
CA LYS A 96 -4.01 8.22 -11.87
C LYS A 96 -3.50 8.99 -10.65
N ILE A 97 -3.36 8.29 -9.53
CA ILE A 97 -2.92 8.82 -8.24
C ILE A 97 -1.84 7.93 -7.60
N ASP A 98 -1.15 7.11 -8.40
CA ASP A 98 -0.19 6.08 -7.98
C ASP A 98 0.96 6.64 -7.12
N LYS A 99 1.34 7.90 -7.34
CA LYS A 99 2.42 8.59 -6.62
C LYS A 99 1.93 9.54 -5.52
N CYS A 100 0.62 9.66 -5.31
CA CYS A 100 0.02 10.51 -4.27
C CYS A 100 0.05 9.82 -2.89
N ASN A 101 1.25 9.47 -2.40
CA ASN A 101 1.42 8.63 -1.20
C ASN A 101 0.92 9.28 0.11
N LYS A 102 0.64 10.59 0.10
CA LYS A 102 0.14 11.34 1.26
C LYS A 102 -1.38 11.52 1.25
N LEU A 103 -2.10 10.91 0.32
CA LEU A 103 -3.54 11.13 0.14
C LEU A 103 -4.32 10.57 1.35
N ILE A 104 -4.95 11.47 2.11
CA ILE A 104 -5.76 11.17 3.30
C ILE A 104 -7.23 11.07 2.92
N SER A 105 -7.69 11.94 2.01
CA SER A 105 -9.09 12.01 1.60
C SER A 105 -9.23 12.08 0.09
N LEU A 106 -10.05 11.18 -0.44
CA LEU A 106 -10.48 11.16 -1.83
C LEU A 106 -12.00 11.18 -1.86
N GLN A 107 -12.59 12.21 -2.47
CA GLN A 107 -14.02 12.21 -2.77
C GLN A 107 -14.24 12.60 -4.22
N CYS A 108 -15.02 11.77 -4.92
CA CYS A 108 -15.37 11.97 -6.31
C CYS A 108 -16.84 11.63 -6.51
N ASN A 109 -17.63 12.54 -7.07
CA ASN A 109 -19.03 12.24 -7.40
C ASN A 109 -19.10 11.42 -8.69
N ASN A 110 -19.67 10.21 -8.56
CA ASN A 110 -19.78 9.20 -9.61
C ASN A 110 -18.41 8.87 -10.24
N PRO A 111 -17.49 8.26 -9.47
CA PRO A 111 -16.18 7.94 -9.99
C PRO A 111 -16.31 7.05 -11.23
N PRO A 112 -15.35 7.05 -12.17
CA PRO A 112 -15.21 5.93 -13.09
C PRO A 112 -14.87 4.68 -12.26
N ILE A 113 -15.89 4.07 -11.66
CA ILE A 113 -15.78 2.92 -10.75
C ILE A 113 -15.05 1.76 -11.45
N SER A 114 -15.09 1.71 -12.78
CA SER A 114 -14.41 0.66 -13.54
C SER A 114 -12.88 0.78 -13.56
N LYS A 115 -12.28 1.94 -13.25
CA LYS A 115 -10.82 2.16 -13.37
C LYS A 115 -10.23 3.21 -12.41
N ILE A 116 -10.82 3.44 -11.23
CA ILE A 116 -9.97 3.93 -10.12
C ILE A 116 -9.08 2.74 -9.73
N ALA A 117 -8.03 2.53 -10.51
CA ALA A 117 -6.84 1.92 -9.96
C ALA A 117 -6.37 2.92 -8.90
N ILE A 118 -6.80 2.73 -7.66
CA ILE A 118 -5.90 2.97 -6.54
C ILE A 118 -4.73 2.09 -6.93
N GLY A 119 -3.72 2.70 -7.58
CA GLY A 119 -2.63 1.98 -8.23
C GLY A 119 -2.26 0.85 -7.32
N GLU A 120 -2.39 -0.41 -7.82
CA GLU A 120 -2.27 -1.63 -7.02
C GLU A 120 -1.23 -1.32 -5.94
N THR A 121 -1.64 -1.24 -4.67
CA THR A 121 -0.74 -0.72 -3.63
C THR A 121 0.59 -1.46 -3.78
N LYS A 122 1.74 -0.81 -3.59
CA LYS A 122 3.04 -1.49 -3.79
C LYS A 122 3.08 -2.87 -3.12
N GLN A 123 2.36 -3.02 -2.01
CA GLN A 123 2.08 -4.26 -1.34
C GLN A 123 1.27 -5.27 -2.18
N LEU A 124 0.13 -4.89 -2.77
CA LEU A 124 -0.65 -5.76 -3.67
C LEU A 124 0.15 -6.23 -4.90
N ILE A 125 0.97 -5.36 -5.51
CA ILE A 125 1.86 -5.76 -6.62
C ILE A 125 2.89 -6.79 -6.13
N ALA A 126 3.51 -6.52 -4.98
CA ALA A 126 4.47 -7.45 -4.37
C ALA A 126 3.80 -8.79 -4.01
N ASP A 127 2.61 -8.76 -3.42
CA ASP A 127 1.82 -9.94 -3.05
C ASP A 127 1.45 -10.77 -4.27
N ARG A 128 0.98 -10.11 -5.34
CA ARG A 128 0.66 -10.74 -6.63
C ARG A 128 1.87 -11.41 -7.26
N ASN A 129 3.02 -10.72 -7.30
CA ASN A 129 4.25 -11.27 -7.87
C ASN A 129 4.77 -12.45 -7.06
N ARG A 130 4.70 -12.38 -5.72
CA ARG A 130 5.04 -13.48 -4.82
C ARG A 130 4.14 -14.69 -5.06
N LEU A 131 2.81 -14.50 -5.07
CA LEU A 131 1.84 -15.58 -5.32
C LEU A 131 2.08 -16.23 -6.67
N LYS A 132 2.32 -15.44 -7.71
CA LYS A 132 2.67 -15.94 -9.05
C LYS A 132 3.93 -16.84 -9.01
N SER A 133 4.99 -16.39 -8.34
CA SER A 133 6.23 -17.17 -8.17
C SER A 133 5.98 -18.49 -7.42
N GLN A 134 5.17 -18.48 -6.36
CA GLN A 134 4.82 -19.68 -5.59
C GLN A 134 4.03 -20.69 -6.44
N VAL A 135 3.07 -20.22 -7.25
CA VAL A 135 2.31 -21.06 -8.19
C VAL A 135 3.24 -21.66 -9.26
N GLU A 136 4.20 -20.89 -9.77
CA GLU A 136 5.18 -21.37 -10.74
C GLU A 136 6.11 -22.44 -10.14
N LYS A 137 6.55 -22.28 -8.88
CA LYS A 137 7.33 -23.29 -8.14
C LYS A 137 6.54 -24.60 -7.98
N LEU A 138 5.28 -24.53 -7.55
CA LEU A 138 4.40 -25.70 -7.42
C LEU A 138 4.15 -26.37 -8.77
N THR A 139 3.82 -25.57 -9.79
CA THR A 139 3.57 -26.07 -11.14
C THR A 139 4.80 -26.77 -11.71
N SER A 140 5.99 -26.23 -11.47
CA SER A 140 7.26 -26.83 -11.92
C SER A 140 7.54 -28.14 -11.18
N ALA A 141 7.30 -28.20 -9.88
CA ALA A 141 7.40 -29.43 -9.09
C ALA A 141 6.41 -30.50 -9.59
N ILE A 142 5.21 -30.10 -10.01
CA ILE A 142 4.20 -30.99 -10.58
C ILE A 142 4.55 -31.44 -12.01
N ARG A 143 5.09 -30.54 -12.84
CA ARG A 143 5.34 -30.82 -14.27
C ARG A 143 6.62 -31.62 -14.51
N ASN A 144 7.63 -31.50 -13.65
CA ASN A 144 8.90 -32.23 -13.77
C ASN A 144 8.79 -33.72 -13.39
N ILE A 145 7.57 -34.27 -13.30
CA ILE A 145 7.32 -35.64 -12.90
C ILE A 145 7.50 -36.59 -14.09
N LYS A 146 8.71 -37.12 -14.24
CA LYS A 146 8.90 -38.52 -14.61
C LYS A 146 9.23 -39.28 -13.32
N GLY A 147 8.25 -40.01 -12.79
CA GLY A 147 8.34 -40.63 -11.46
C GLY A 147 7.91 -39.67 -10.36
N PHE A 148 6.65 -39.77 -9.93
CA PHE A 148 6.06 -38.90 -8.90
C PHE A 148 6.77 -39.15 -7.57
N ASN A 149 7.50 -38.16 -7.05
CA ASN A 149 8.03 -38.20 -5.69
C ASN A 149 7.20 -37.26 -4.79
N PRO A 150 6.30 -37.80 -3.94
CA PRO A 150 5.54 -37.00 -2.98
C PRO A 150 6.43 -36.15 -2.05
N GLY A 151 7.67 -36.58 -1.81
CA GLY A 151 8.66 -35.85 -1.01
C GLY A 151 9.05 -34.49 -1.60
N ASP A 152 9.11 -34.37 -2.93
CA ASP A 152 9.47 -33.12 -3.60
C ASP A 152 8.34 -32.10 -3.52
N LEU A 153 7.09 -32.55 -3.66
CA LEU A 153 5.93 -31.69 -3.46
C LEU A 153 5.83 -31.22 -2.00
N LYS A 154 6.11 -32.11 -1.04
CA LYS A 154 6.15 -31.78 0.39
C LYS A 154 7.23 -30.76 0.71
N LEU A 155 8.41 -30.87 0.11
CA LEU A 155 9.50 -29.91 0.27
C LEU A 155 9.10 -28.52 -0.25
N VAL A 156 8.53 -28.45 -1.46
CA VAL A 156 8.10 -27.18 -2.07
C VAL A 156 6.97 -26.54 -1.28
N ALA A 157 5.99 -27.32 -0.82
CA ALA A 157 4.89 -26.82 0.00
C ALA A 157 5.38 -26.17 1.30
N LYS A 158 6.27 -26.85 2.04
CA LYS A 158 6.83 -26.30 3.29
C LYS A 158 7.68 -25.05 3.06
N LYS A 159 8.41 -24.98 1.96
CA LYS A 159 9.18 -23.78 1.61
C LYS A 159 8.27 -22.59 1.29
N ILE A 160 7.14 -22.82 0.62
CA ILE A 160 6.14 -21.79 0.35
C ILE A 160 5.48 -21.30 1.65
N GLU A 161 5.24 -22.20 2.60
CA GLU A 161 4.73 -21.87 3.92
C GLU A 161 5.70 -20.99 4.72
N GLU A 162 6.99 -21.36 4.74
CA GLU A 162 8.07 -20.55 5.33
C GLU A 162 8.13 -19.14 4.68
N GLU A 163 8.18 -19.05 3.35
CA GLU A 163 8.16 -17.79 2.60
C GLU A 163 6.92 -16.93 2.91
N ASN A 164 5.77 -17.56 3.20
CA ASN A 164 4.53 -16.87 3.54
C ASN A 164 4.58 -16.27 4.94
N LEU A 165 5.11 -17.00 5.92
CA LEU A 165 5.28 -16.51 7.29
C LEU A 165 6.29 -15.36 7.34
N GLU A 166 7.44 -15.49 6.67
CA GLU A 166 8.45 -14.42 6.56
C GLU A 166 7.86 -13.13 5.97
N HIS A 167 7.07 -13.26 4.90
CA HIS A 167 6.40 -12.12 4.29
C HIS A 167 5.38 -11.47 5.24
N GLN A 168 4.59 -12.26 5.96
CA GLN A 168 3.65 -11.70 6.95
C GLN A 168 4.37 -10.91 8.04
N VAL A 169 5.50 -11.41 8.53
CA VAL A 169 6.34 -10.68 9.51
C VAL A 169 6.83 -9.37 8.91
N SER A 170 7.34 -9.39 7.67
CA SER A 170 7.80 -8.18 6.98
C SER A 170 6.68 -7.14 6.76
N VAL A 171 5.51 -7.58 6.31
CA VAL A 171 4.34 -6.71 6.09
C VAL A 171 3.90 -6.05 7.38
N THR A 172 3.81 -6.82 8.48
CA THR A 172 3.40 -6.26 9.76
C THR A 172 4.45 -5.29 10.30
N LYS A 173 5.75 -5.63 10.20
CA LYS A 173 6.86 -4.76 10.59
C LYS A 173 6.85 -3.41 9.84
N ASN A 174 6.48 -3.39 8.56
CA ASN A 174 6.42 -2.18 7.76
C ASN A 174 5.33 -1.18 8.19
N LYS A 175 4.45 -1.54 9.11
CA LYS A 175 3.42 -0.65 9.67
C LYS A 175 3.94 0.24 10.80
N PHE A 176 5.09 -0.08 11.37
CA PHE A 176 5.69 0.64 12.50
C PHE A 176 6.66 1.71 12.02
N ASP A 177 7.03 2.64 12.91
CA ASP A 177 8.11 3.58 12.65
C ASP A 177 9.49 2.90 12.75
N GLU A 178 10.57 3.61 12.40
CA GLU A 178 11.91 3.02 12.34
C GLU A 178 12.45 2.58 13.72
N ASP A 179 12.08 3.27 14.80
CA ASP A 179 12.52 2.91 16.15
C ASP A 179 11.82 1.62 16.60
N ASP A 180 10.51 1.53 16.40
CA ASP A 180 9.72 0.35 16.72
C ASP A 180 10.11 -0.86 15.85
N LYS A 181 10.45 -0.63 14.56
CA LYS A 181 11.00 -1.67 13.68
C LYS A 181 12.29 -2.26 14.22
N LEU A 182 13.18 -1.43 14.76
CA LEU A 182 14.44 -1.88 15.33
C LEU A 182 14.22 -2.71 16.60
N TRP A 183 13.27 -2.31 17.45
CA TRP A 183 12.89 -3.12 18.61
C TRP A 183 12.23 -4.43 18.24
N LEU A 184 11.41 -4.44 17.18
CA LEU A 184 10.84 -5.66 16.61
C LEU A 184 11.93 -6.58 16.09
N ASP A 185 12.93 -6.08 15.35
CA ASP A 185 14.07 -6.91 14.91
C ASP A 185 14.79 -7.54 16.09
N LEU A 186 15.09 -6.73 17.11
CA LEU A 186 15.75 -7.22 18.31
C LEU A 186 14.92 -8.27 19.04
N LEU A 187 13.59 -8.13 19.06
CA LEU A 187 12.67 -9.13 19.62
C LEU A 187 12.79 -10.46 18.88
N LEU A 188 12.75 -10.43 17.53
CA LEU A 188 12.79 -11.62 16.69
C LEU A 188 14.16 -12.31 16.76
N GLU A 189 15.25 -11.55 16.72
CA GLU A 189 16.62 -12.07 16.87
C GLU A 189 16.84 -12.70 18.24
N THR A 190 16.38 -12.05 19.31
CA THR A 190 16.51 -12.58 20.66
C THR A 190 15.67 -13.86 20.84
N GLN A 191 14.49 -13.93 20.22
CA GLN A 191 13.68 -15.15 20.20
C GLN A 191 14.40 -16.28 19.45
N GLN A 192 15.02 -15.98 18.32
CA GLN A 192 15.82 -16.94 17.54
C GLN A 192 16.96 -17.53 18.40
N GLU A 193 17.67 -16.67 19.13
CA GLU A 193 18.76 -17.07 20.04
C GLU A 193 18.25 -17.97 21.19
N VAL A 194 17.07 -17.65 21.75
CA VAL A 194 16.42 -18.50 22.76
C VAL A 194 16.09 -19.87 22.18
N LEU A 195 15.56 -19.93 20.95
CA LEU A 195 15.22 -21.20 20.30
C LEU A 195 16.43 -22.06 19.96
N GLN A 196 17.59 -21.45 19.68
CA GLN A 196 18.80 -22.18 19.30
C GLN A 196 19.64 -22.64 20.48
N ASN A 197 19.86 -21.74 21.46
CA ASN A 197 20.86 -21.95 22.50
C ASN A 197 20.26 -22.07 23.91
N ASP A 198 18.96 -21.88 24.05
CA ASP A 198 18.21 -21.89 25.32
C ASP A 198 18.90 -21.15 26.47
N ASN A 199 19.46 -19.97 26.17
CA ASN A 199 20.28 -19.23 27.11
C ASN A 199 19.42 -18.40 28.08
N THR A 200 19.67 -18.55 29.38
CA THR A 200 19.04 -17.74 30.45
C THR A 200 19.21 -16.23 30.22
N PHE A 201 20.36 -15.81 29.69
CA PHE A 201 20.59 -14.40 29.35
C PHE A 201 19.67 -13.93 28.22
N ALA A 202 19.55 -14.72 27.14
CA ALA A 202 18.67 -14.41 26.02
C ALA A 202 17.21 -14.33 26.45
N ARG A 203 16.74 -15.26 27.30
CA ARG A 203 15.39 -15.19 27.89
C ARG A 203 15.17 -13.90 28.70
N LYS A 204 16.17 -13.46 29.49
CA LYS A 204 16.09 -12.18 30.21
C LYS A 204 16.07 -10.97 29.29
N GLN A 205 16.80 -10.99 28.18
CA GLN A 205 16.76 -9.92 27.19
C GLN A 205 15.41 -9.87 26.47
N LEU A 206 14.87 -11.03 26.11
CA LEU A 206 13.57 -11.15 25.46
C LEU A 206 12.47 -10.49 26.30
N GLU A 207 12.42 -10.76 27.60
CA GLU A 207 11.43 -10.15 28.51
C GLU A 207 11.59 -8.64 28.63
N LYS A 208 12.82 -8.11 28.59
CA LYS A 208 13.05 -6.65 28.57
C LYS A 208 12.52 -6.02 27.29
N ILE A 209 12.76 -6.66 26.15
CA ILE A 209 12.32 -6.18 24.84
C ILE A 209 10.79 -6.23 24.74
N LYS A 210 10.17 -7.33 25.17
CA LYS A 210 8.70 -7.44 25.27
C LYS A 210 8.12 -6.28 26.07
N LYS A 211 8.67 -6.02 27.27
CA LYS A 211 8.21 -4.92 28.14
C LYS A 211 8.37 -3.55 27.49
N ARG A 212 9.41 -3.34 26.69
CA ARG A 212 9.60 -2.10 25.94
C ARG A 212 8.56 -1.97 24.82
N LEU A 213 8.34 -3.04 24.06
CA LEU A 213 7.36 -3.06 22.97
C LEU A 213 5.91 -2.99 23.46
N SER A 214 5.61 -3.41 24.70
CA SER A 214 4.27 -3.29 25.29
C SER A 214 3.77 -1.86 25.43
N THR A 215 4.59 -0.83 25.19
CA THR A 215 4.12 0.56 25.10
C THR A 215 3.48 0.90 23.76
N VAL A 216 3.68 0.07 22.74
CA VAL A 216 3.22 0.28 21.36
C VAL A 216 2.36 -0.90 20.85
N LEU A 217 2.66 -2.12 21.30
CA LEU A 217 2.00 -3.36 20.90
C LEU A 217 1.21 -3.96 22.05
N THR A 218 0.13 -4.66 21.73
CA THR A 218 -0.57 -5.50 22.71
C THR A 218 0.22 -6.78 22.97
N THR A 219 -0.10 -7.43 24.09
CA THR A 219 0.49 -8.73 24.44
C THR A 219 0.21 -9.78 23.37
N GLU A 220 -0.99 -9.76 22.80
CA GLU A 220 -1.42 -10.67 21.74
C GLU A 220 -0.61 -10.46 20.46
N GLU A 221 -0.36 -9.20 20.06
CA GLU A 221 0.46 -8.89 18.89
C GLU A 221 1.91 -9.37 19.08
N ILE A 222 2.49 -9.13 20.27
CA ILE A 222 3.82 -9.62 20.62
C ILE A 222 3.87 -11.15 20.56
N GLN A 223 2.86 -11.83 21.12
CA GLN A 223 2.77 -13.29 21.09
C GLN A 223 2.60 -13.83 19.66
N GLU A 224 1.82 -13.16 18.82
CA GLU A 224 1.65 -13.52 17.41
C GLU A 224 2.99 -13.46 16.66
N PHE A 225 3.78 -12.40 16.85
CA PHE A 225 5.11 -12.28 16.24
C PHE A 225 6.04 -13.40 16.68
N LEU A 226 6.10 -13.68 17.99
CA LEU A 226 6.94 -14.73 18.52
C LEU A 226 6.50 -16.12 18.05
N GLY A 227 5.18 -16.36 17.96
CA GLY A 227 4.62 -17.59 17.42
C GLY A 227 5.04 -17.82 15.96
N LYS A 228 4.96 -16.80 15.11
CA LYS A 228 5.41 -16.89 13.71
C LYS A 228 6.89 -17.24 13.59
N VAL A 229 7.76 -16.71 14.45
CA VAL A 229 9.20 -17.07 14.46
C VAL A 229 9.41 -18.53 14.86
N VAL A 230 8.65 -19.02 15.85
CA VAL A 230 8.70 -20.43 16.26
C VAL A 230 8.30 -21.34 15.09
N GLU A 231 7.20 -21.03 14.41
CA GLU A 231 6.73 -21.78 13.24
C GLU A 231 7.76 -21.77 12.10
N ILE A 232 8.36 -20.61 11.79
CA ILE A 232 9.44 -20.50 10.78
C ILE A 232 10.61 -21.40 11.16
N ASN A 233 11.05 -21.38 12.43
CA ASN A 233 12.18 -22.19 12.88
C ASN A 233 11.87 -23.70 12.79
N GLU A 234 10.66 -24.12 13.16
CA GLU A 234 10.19 -25.50 13.02
C GLU A 234 10.16 -25.96 11.56
N LEU A 235 9.63 -25.13 10.66
CA LEU A 235 9.65 -25.40 9.23
C LEU A 235 11.08 -25.52 8.69
N GLY A 236 11.99 -24.64 9.12
CA GLY A 236 13.40 -24.70 8.76
C GLY A 236 14.07 -26.01 9.18
N ILE A 237 13.79 -26.52 10.38
CA ILE A 237 14.27 -27.83 10.86
C ILE A 237 13.67 -28.96 9.99
N GLN A 238 12.37 -28.93 9.74
CA GLN A 238 11.69 -29.95 8.94
C GLN A 238 12.22 -29.98 7.50
N LEU A 239 12.53 -28.84 6.91
CA LEU A 239 13.13 -28.72 5.57
C LEU A 239 14.55 -29.29 5.53
N LYS A 240 15.38 -29.02 6.55
CA LYS A 240 16.71 -29.63 6.67
C LYS A 240 16.62 -31.16 6.71
N ASN A 241 15.70 -31.70 7.50
CA ASN A 241 15.50 -33.15 7.61
C ASN A 241 15.04 -33.79 6.29
N LEU A 242 14.11 -33.15 5.57
CA LEU A 242 13.65 -33.64 4.26
C LEU A 242 14.75 -33.63 3.21
N LYS A 243 15.64 -32.63 3.21
CA LYS A 243 16.79 -32.59 2.30
C LYS A 243 17.80 -33.71 2.57
N ILE A 244 18.06 -34.01 3.85
CA ILE A 244 18.95 -35.11 4.25
C ILE A 244 18.38 -36.45 3.76
N GLN A 245 17.08 -36.68 3.97
CA GLN A 245 16.41 -37.90 3.50
C GLN A 245 16.48 -38.05 1.98
N LYS A 246 16.34 -36.96 1.21
CA LYS A 246 16.44 -37.00 -0.26
C LYS A 246 17.85 -37.34 -0.76
N ASN A 247 18.89 -36.96 -0.04
CA ASN A 247 20.29 -37.21 -0.44
C ASN A 247 20.81 -38.61 -0.07
N GLN A 248 19.99 -39.43 0.61
CA GLN A 248 20.33 -40.80 1.02
C GLN A 248 19.75 -41.88 0.10
N TRP A 249 19.07 -41.50 -0.99
CA TRP A 249 18.47 -42.36 -2.00
C TRP A 249 18.88 -41.89 -3.40
#